data_AF-A0A074KWQ5-F1
#
_entry.id   AF-A0A074KWQ5-F1
#
_cell.length_a   1.000
_cell.length_b   1.000
_cell.length_c   1.000
_cell.angle_alpha   90.00
_cell.angle_beta   90.00
_cell.angle_gamma   90.00
#
_symmetry.space_group_name_H-M   'P 1'
#
loop_
_entity.id
_entity.type
_entity.pdbx_description
1 polymer ?
#
loop_
_entity_poly.entity_id
_entity_poly.type
_entity_poly.pdbx_seq_one_letter_code
_entity_poly.pdbx_strand_id
1 'polypeptide(L)'
;MGTKTLPSTFFQISPVVKKSFHLRHSKFGFQASLALPLAITHDESYKIDHDKFLILKWDANTPIHNLLLNDSYHQVQSRFNVFLRPEIGIFYKLDERQFITLDAQRGIKPGGDIIIRELNEIVFEGTSYQSTHRLSGNFTAVMLGYTYRLK
;
A
#
# COMPACT_ATOMS: atom_id res chain seq x y z
N MET A 1 9.62 24.70 -12.25
CA MET A 1 8.34 24.14 -11.75
C MET A 1 8.67 22.77 -11.19
N GLY A 2 8.63 22.59 -9.87
CA GLY A 2 9.02 21.33 -9.23
C GLY A 2 7.82 20.38 -9.16
N THR A 3 7.89 19.26 -9.85
CA THR A 3 6.96 18.14 -9.68
C THR A 3 7.20 17.52 -8.31
N LYS A 4 6.52 18.04 -7.30
CA LYS A 4 6.38 17.35 -6.02
C LYS A 4 5.52 16.11 -6.25
N THR A 5 6.14 14.97 -6.49
CA THR A 5 5.51 13.69 -6.16
C THR A 5 5.40 13.63 -4.64
N LEU A 6 4.35 14.24 -4.09
CA LEU A 6 3.98 14.00 -2.71
C LEU A 6 3.69 12.50 -2.61
N PRO A 7 4.34 11.76 -1.68
CA PRO A 7 3.94 10.38 -1.44
C PRO A 7 2.45 10.39 -1.09
N SER A 8 1.65 9.62 -1.84
CA SER A 8 0.22 9.49 -1.58
C SER A 8 0.04 9.12 -0.12
N THR A 9 -0.54 10.03 0.67
CA THR A 9 -0.63 9.85 2.11
C THR A 9 -1.95 9.17 2.43
N PHE A 10 -1.86 8.04 3.12
CA PHE A 10 -3.03 7.26 3.54
C PHE A 10 -3.23 7.41 5.03
N PHE A 11 -4.41 7.87 5.42
CA PHE A 11 -4.87 7.77 6.80
C PHE A 11 -5.87 6.62 6.89
N GLN A 12 -5.75 5.76 7.91
CA GLN A 12 -6.61 4.60 8.05
C GLN A 12 -6.98 4.33 9.50
N ILE A 13 -8.26 4.02 9.73
CA ILE A 13 -8.77 3.44 10.97
C ILE A 13 -9.24 2.02 10.66
N SER A 14 -9.05 1.08 11.58
CA SER A 14 -9.39 -0.33 11.34
C SER A 14 -10.03 -0.94 12.58
N PRO A 15 -11.36 -0.91 12.72
CA PRO A 15 -12.02 -1.78 13.69
C PRO A 15 -11.63 -3.24 13.42
N VAL A 16 -11.26 -3.95 14.48
CA VAL A 16 -10.81 -5.35 14.41
C VAL A 16 -11.60 -6.17 15.41
N VAL A 17 -12.14 -7.30 14.94
CA VAL A 17 -12.65 -8.35 15.80
C VAL A 17 -11.64 -9.48 15.80
N LYS A 18 -11.12 -9.83 16.98
CA LYS A 18 -10.06 -10.83 17.15
C LYS A 18 -10.48 -11.91 18.14
N LYS A 19 -10.22 -13.17 17.78
CA LYS A 19 -10.39 -14.33 18.66
C LYS A 19 -9.05 -15.04 18.81
N SER A 20 -8.63 -15.18 20.06
CA SER A 20 -7.41 -15.92 20.42
C SER A 20 -7.77 -17.28 21.00
N PHE A 21 -7.03 -18.30 20.57
CA PHE A 21 -7.17 -19.68 20.99
C PHE A 21 -5.86 -20.11 21.65
N HIS A 22 -5.96 -20.50 22.91
CA HIS A 22 -4.82 -20.90 23.72
C HIS A 22 -4.63 -22.41 23.63
N LEU A 23 -3.42 -22.87 23.33
CA LEU A 23 -3.08 -24.27 23.48
C LEU A 23 -2.96 -24.58 24.98
N ARG A 24 -3.61 -25.67 25.42
CA ARG A 24 -3.57 -26.10 26.82
C ARG A 24 -2.13 -26.40 27.22
N HIS A 25 -1.74 -25.94 28.41
CA HIS A 25 -0.39 -26.12 28.98
C HIS A 25 0.77 -25.60 28.11
N SER A 26 0.52 -24.65 27.21
CA SER A 26 1.56 -24.08 26.34
C SER A 26 1.56 -22.55 26.38
N LYS A 27 2.74 -21.97 26.14
CA LYS A 27 2.91 -20.53 25.89
C LYS A 27 2.48 -20.14 24.46
N PHE A 28 2.28 -21.11 23.58
CA PHE A 28 1.82 -20.86 22.22
C PHE A 28 0.30 -20.81 22.13
N GLY A 29 -0.19 -20.03 21.17
CA GLY A 29 -1.57 -20.06 20.74
C GLY A 29 -1.69 -19.53 19.33
N PHE A 30 -2.90 -19.59 18.79
CA PHE A 30 -3.23 -19.06 17.49
C PHE A 30 -4.35 -18.05 17.60
N GLN A 31 -4.40 -17.11 16.67
CA GLN A 31 -5.42 -16.10 16.60
C GLN A 31 -5.95 -15.97 15.18
N ALA A 32 -7.24 -15.69 15.10
CA ALA A 32 -7.89 -15.30 13.86
C ALA A 32 -8.57 -13.97 14.12
N SER A 33 -8.48 -13.07 13.15
CA SER A 33 -9.18 -11.80 13.23
C SER A 33 -9.64 -11.33 11.87
N LEU A 34 -10.66 -10.47 11.92
CA LEU A 34 -11.19 -9.78 10.76
C LEU A 34 -11.20 -8.30 11.09
N ALA A 35 -10.55 -7.52 10.25
CA ALA A 35 -10.58 -6.08 10.30
C ALA A 35 -11.39 -5.52 9.12
N LEU A 36 -12.02 -4.37 9.35
CA LEU A 36 -12.67 -3.58 8.31
C LEU A 36 -11.99 -2.21 8.18
N PRO A 37 -10.80 -2.12 7.54
CA PRO A 37 -10.14 -0.83 7.37
C PRO A 37 -10.96 0.17 6.57
N LEU A 38 -11.00 1.40 7.07
CA LEU A 38 -11.52 2.58 6.41
C LEU A 38 -10.34 3.53 6.18
N ALA A 39 -9.97 3.77 4.93
CA ALA A 39 -8.83 4.60 4.56
C ALA A 39 -9.25 5.80 3.72
N ILE A 40 -8.55 6.92 3.92
CA ILE A 40 -8.68 8.14 3.13
C ILE A 40 -7.37 8.37 2.37
N THR A 41 -7.47 8.45 1.05
CA THR A 41 -6.36 8.78 0.14
C THR A 41 -6.32 10.28 -0.07
N HIS A 42 -5.24 10.91 0.40
CA HIS A 42 -4.94 12.31 0.11
C HIS A 42 -3.97 12.35 -1.07
N ASP A 43 -4.55 12.31 -2.27
CA ASP A 43 -3.85 12.50 -3.53
C ASP A 43 -4.74 13.34 -4.47
N GLU A 44 -4.14 13.93 -5.50
CA GLU A 44 -4.83 14.81 -6.43
C GLU A 44 -4.77 14.23 -7.84
N SER A 45 -5.88 14.34 -8.58
CA SER A 45 -5.89 14.02 -10.00
C SER A 45 -5.26 15.17 -10.77
N TYR A 46 -4.32 14.87 -11.67
CA TYR A 46 -3.68 15.87 -12.52
C TYR A 46 -3.42 15.33 -13.91
N LYS A 47 -3.41 16.24 -14.89
CA LYS A 47 -2.92 15.98 -16.24
C LYS A 47 -1.44 16.33 -16.30
N ILE A 48 -0.68 15.48 -16.95
CA ILE A 48 0.72 15.71 -17.31
C ILE A 48 0.71 16.16 -18.76
N ASP A 49 0.99 17.43 -18.98
CA ASP A 49 1.03 18.04 -20.30
C ASP A 49 2.46 18.48 -20.61
N HIS A 50 3.11 17.78 -21.54
CA HIS A 50 4.48 18.05 -21.99
C HIS A 50 5.53 18.11 -20.86
N ASP A 51 5.57 17.07 -20.00
CA ASP A 51 6.51 17.01 -18.88
C ASP A 51 7.76 16.18 -19.22
N LYS A 52 8.92 16.58 -18.66
CA LYS A 52 10.22 15.95 -18.91
C LYS A 52 10.73 15.28 -17.63
N PHE A 53 10.91 13.97 -17.69
CA PHE A 53 11.55 13.20 -16.63
C PHE A 53 12.99 12.85 -17.04
N LEU A 54 13.93 13.07 -16.13
CA LEU A 54 15.32 12.69 -16.33
C LEU A 54 15.53 11.29 -15.74
N ILE A 55 15.96 10.33 -16.56
CA ILE A 55 16.50 9.06 -16.04
C ILE A 55 18.00 9.26 -15.78
N LEU A 56 18.40 9.13 -14.53
CA LEU A 56 19.81 9.04 -14.12
C LEU A 56 20.25 7.58 -14.18
N LYS A 57 21.46 7.33 -14.72
CA LYS A 57 22.09 6.01 -14.60
C LYS A 57 22.49 5.80 -13.15
N TRP A 58 22.20 4.64 -12.58
CA TRP A 58 22.58 4.33 -11.20
C TRP A 58 24.12 4.34 -11.00
N ASP A 59 24.92 4.08 -12.05
CA ASP A 59 26.40 4.04 -11.96
C ASP A 59 27.11 5.37 -12.30
N ALA A 60 26.41 6.32 -12.90
CA ALA A 60 26.98 7.55 -13.39
C ALA A 60 25.97 8.65 -13.15
N ASN A 61 26.34 9.61 -12.29
CA ASN A 61 25.54 10.79 -11.93
C ASN A 61 25.26 11.75 -13.12
N THR A 62 25.35 11.24 -14.35
CA THR A 62 25.03 11.88 -15.62
C THR A 62 23.66 11.40 -16.10
N PRO A 63 22.71 12.31 -16.37
CA PRO A 63 21.44 11.96 -16.98
C PRO A 63 21.67 11.38 -18.37
N ILE A 64 21.07 10.22 -18.65
CA ILE A 64 21.26 9.54 -19.93
C ILE A 64 20.24 10.06 -20.95
N HIS A 65 18.97 10.20 -20.55
CA HIS A 65 17.89 10.55 -21.48
C HIS A 65 16.78 11.36 -20.82
N ASN A 66 16.18 12.25 -21.62
CA ASN A 66 14.92 12.91 -21.30
C ASN A 66 13.77 12.00 -21.75
N LEU A 67 12.98 11.52 -20.81
CA LEU A 67 11.65 10.97 -21.11
C LEU A 67 10.68 12.13 -21.26
N LEU A 68 9.96 12.16 -22.38
CA LEU A 68 8.85 13.08 -22.58
C LEU A 68 7.55 12.33 -22.28
N LEU A 69 6.75 12.86 -21.36
CA LEU A 69 5.38 12.42 -21.14
C LEU A 69 4.43 13.44 -21.77
N ASN A 70 3.70 13.01 -22.79
CA ASN A 70 2.64 13.81 -23.40
C ASN A 70 1.28 13.21 -23.07
N ASP A 71 0.28 14.08 -22.93
CA ASP A 71 -1.14 13.74 -22.72
C ASP A 71 -1.38 12.59 -21.73
N SER A 72 -0.60 12.56 -20.65
CA SER A 72 -0.66 11.51 -19.64
C SER A 72 -1.49 11.96 -18.44
N TYR A 73 -2.11 11.03 -17.74
CA TYR A 73 -3.07 11.32 -16.67
C TYR A 73 -2.73 10.58 -15.40
N HIS A 74 -2.89 11.27 -14.28
CA HIS A 74 -2.98 10.68 -12.96
C HIS A 74 -4.40 10.89 -12.44
N GLN A 75 -5.11 9.80 -12.17
CA GLN A 75 -6.49 9.87 -11.69
C GLN A 75 -6.67 9.09 -10.39
N VAL A 76 -7.13 9.80 -9.36
CA VAL A 76 -7.63 9.22 -8.12
C VAL A 76 -9.08 8.79 -8.35
N GLN A 77 -9.31 7.48 -8.43
CA GLN A 77 -10.63 6.89 -8.65
C GLN A 77 -11.48 6.89 -7.38
N SER A 78 -10.84 6.67 -6.22
CA SER A 78 -11.54 6.70 -4.93
C SER A 78 -10.69 7.28 -3.81
N ARG A 79 -11.23 8.34 -3.20
CA ARG A 79 -10.64 9.00 -2.03
C ARG A 79 -10.98 8.27 -0.72
N PHE A 80 -12.13 7.63 -0.64
CA PHE A 80 -12.55 6.86 0.53
C PHE A 80 -12.58 5.37 0.19
N ASN A 81 -11.85 4.58 0.94
CA ASN A 81 -11.60 3.18 0.61
C ASN A 81 -11.95 2.30 1.79
N VAL A 82 -12.84 1.34 1.56
CA VAL A 82 -13.19 0.29 2.53
C VAL A 82 -12.44 -0.96 2.12
N PHE A 83 -11.84 -1.64 3.09
CA PHE A 83 -11.15 -2.90 2.89
C PHE A 83 -11.74 -3.98 3.77
N LEU A 84 -11.64 -5.22 3.32
CA LEU A 84 -11.79 -6.41 4.14
C LEU A 84 -10.40 -6.97 4.41
N ARG A 85 -10.06 -7.19 5.69
CA ARG A 85 -8.73 -7.68 6.05
C ARG A 85 -8.81 -8.88 7.01
N PRO A 86 -8.95 -10.11 6.49
CA PRO A 86 -8.71 -11.31 7.28
C PRO A 86 -7.24 -11.41 7.69
N GLU A 87 -7.03 -11.87 8.91
CA GLU A 87 -5.73 -12.07 9.54
C GLU A 87 -5.74 -13.39 10.31
N ILE A 88 -4.69 -14.18 10.12
CA ILE A 88 -4.40 -15.37 10.92
C ILE A 88 -3.00 -15.23 11.51
N GLY A 89 -2.80 -15.71 12.72
CA GLY A 89 -1.50 -15.59 13.35
C GLY A 89 -1.29 -16.56 14.48
N ILE A 90 -0.03 -16.59 14.92
CA ILE A 90 0.41 -17.31 16.10
C ILE A 90 0.90 -16.29 17.12
N PHE A 91 0.77 -16.64 18.40
CA PHE A 91 1.33 -15.84 19.47
C PHE A 91 2.08 -16.69 20.47
N TYR A 92 3.10 -16.09 21.07
CA TYR A 92 3.87 -16.65 22.18
C TYR A 92 3.69 -15.76 23.41
N LYS A 93 3.22 -16.36 24.50
CA LYS A 93 3.11 -15.71 25.80
C LYS A 93 4.49 -15.59 26.44
N LEU A 94 4.95 -14.36 26.65
CA LEU A 94 6.10 -14.12 27.51
C LEU A 94 5.69 -14.29 28.98
N ASP A 95 4.54 -13.73 29.33
CA ASP A 95 3.93 -13.72 30.66
C ASP A 95 2.39 -13.63 30.53
N GLU A 96 1.66 -13.52 31.64
CA GLU A 96 0.19 -13.40 31.64
C GLU A 96 -0.34 -12.17 30.90
N ARG A 97 0.48 -11.11 30.78
CA ARG A 97 0.10 -9.83 30.18
C ARG A 97 0.80 -9.51 28.86
N GLN A 98 1.82 -10.29 28.49
CA GLN A 98 2.76 -9.96 27.42
C GLN A 98 2.77 -11.05 26.37
N PHE A 99 2.59 -10.65 25.11
CA PHE A 99 2.50 -11.57 23.99
C PHE A 99 3.34 -11.04 22.83
N ILE A 100 4.09 -11.92 22.19
CA ILE A 100 4.67 -11.68 20.87
C ILE A 100 3.72 -12.33 19.85
N THR A 101 3.42 -11.64 18.75
CA THR A 101 2.56 -12.16 17.69
C THR A 101 3.29 -12.18 16.36
N LEU A 102 2.96 -13.17 15.54
CA LEU A 102 3.32 -13.23 14.13
C LEU A 102 2.03 -13.45 13.34
N ASP A 103 1.65 -12.46 12.54
CA ASP A 103 0.36 -12.39 11.88
C ASP A 103 0.55 -12.29 10.38
N ALA A 104 -0.17 -13.13 9.63
CA ALA A 104 -0.32 -13.01 8.18
C ALA A 104 -1.69 -12.39 7.87
N GLN A 105 -1.68 -11.31 7.10
CA GLN A 105 -2.89 -10.57 6.75
C GLN A 105 -3.01 -10.37 5.24
N ARG A 106 -4.25 -10.42 4.76
CA ARG A 106 -4.60 -10.12 3.37
C ARG A 106 -5.57 -8.95 3.36
N GLY A 107 -5.16 -7.81 2.81
CA GLY A 107 -6.05 -6.68 2.56
C GLY A 107 -6.73 -6.82 1.20
N ILE A 108 -8.05 -6.77 1.19
CA ILE A 108 -8.90 -6.86 0.00
C ILE A 108 -9.68 -5.56 -0.15
N LYS A 109 -9.51 -4.85 -1.26
CA LYS A 109 -10.30 -3.66 -1.59
C LYS A 109 -11.47 -4.03 -2.50
N PRO A 110 -12.71 -4.09 -2.00
CA PRO A 110 -13.88 -4.05 -2.88
C PRO A 110 -13.96 -2.69 -3.60
N GLY A 111 -14.28 -2.68 -4.89
CA GLY A 111 -14.52 -1.43 -5.64
C GLY A 111 -13.35 -0.90 -6.46
N GLY A 112 -12.63 -1.78 -7.18
CA GLY A 112 -11.70 -1.41 -8.26
C GLY A 112 -10.40 -0.72 -7.80
N ASP A 113 -9.73 -0.06 -8.72
CA ASP A 113 -8.45 0.62 -8.43
C ASP A 113 -8.65 1.90 -7.59
N ILE A 114 -7.64 2.27 -6.80
CA ILE A 114 -7.56 3.52 -6.04
C ILE A 114 -7.04 4.63 -6.95
N ILE A 115 -5.96 4.34 -7.68
CA ILE A 115 -5.26 5.26 -8.56
C ILE A 115 -5.01 4.57 -9.88
N ILE A 116 -5.29 5.27 -10.97
CA ILE A 116 -4.91 4.86 -12.32
C ILE A 116 -3.99 5.95 -12.88
N ARG A 117 -2.86 5.53 -13.44
CA ARG A 117 -1.93 6.41 -14.13
C ARG A 117 -1.80 5.94 -15.58
N GLU A 118 -2.31 6.74 -16.49
CA GLU A 118 -2.28 6.45 -17.93
C GLU A 118 -1.16 7.27 -18.56
N LEU A 119 -0.14 6.56 -19.07
CA LEU A 119 0.99 7.14 -19.77
C LEU A 119 0.76 6.93 -21.27
N ASN A 120 0.01 7.85 -21.87
CA ASN A 120 -0.49 7.70 -23.24
C ASN A 120 0.59 7.89 -24.31
N GLU A 121 1.62 8.67 -23.99
CA GLU A 121 2.79 8.81 -24.85
C GLU A 121 4.03 9.02 -23.98
N ILE A 122 4.89 8.01 -24.00
CA ILE A 122 6.24 8.05 -23.44
C ILE A 122 7.20 8.05 -24.64
N VAL A 123 7.85 9.18 -24.92
CA VAL A 123 8.84 9.24 -26.00
C VAL A 123 10.22 8.92 -25.44
N PHE A 124 10.83 7.85 -25.97
CA PHE A 124 12.20 7.45 -25.66
C PHE A 124 12.95 7.18 -26.97
N GLU A 125 14.05 7.90 -27.19
CA GLU A 125 14.89 7.80 -28.40
C GLU A 125 14.09 7.93 -29.73
N GLY A 126 13.05 8.76 -29.74
CA GLY A 126 12.18 8.98 -30.90
C GLY A 126 11.14 7.88 -31.13
N THR A 127 11.09 6.86 -30.27
CA THR A 127 10.04 5.83 -30.27
C THR A 127 8.99 6.15 -29.20
N SER A 128 7.72 5.97 -29.55
CA SER A 128 6.58 6.22 -28.66
C SER A 128 6.11 4.92 -28.00
N TYR A 129 5.93 4.96 -26.69
CA TYR A 129 5.44 3.85 -25.88
C TYR A 129 4.20 4.26 -25.09
N GLN A 130 3.37 3.27 -24.74
CA GLN A 130 2.19 3.47 -23.91
C GLN A 130 2.24 2.53 -22.70
N SER A 131 1.81 3.02 -21.54
CA SER A 131 1.75 2.20 -20.33
C SER A 131 0.58 2.64 -19.45
N THR A 132 0.01 1.69 -18.71
CA THR A 132 -1.02 1.97 -17.71
C THR A 132 -0.61 1.33 -16.39
N HIS A 133 -0.52 2.16 -15.35
CA HIS A 133 -0.23 1.72 -13.99
C HIS A 133 -1.51 1.80 -13.14
N ARG A 134 -1.81 0.73 -12.41
CA ARG A 134 -3.02 0.62 -11.59
C ARG A 134 -2.64 0.26 -10.16
N LEU A 135 -3.14 1.03 -9.21
CA LEU A 135 -3.01 0.74 -7.78
C LEU A 135 -4.33 0.19 -7.25
N SER A 136 -4.45 -1.13 -7.15
CA SER A 136 -5.69 -1.78 -6.67
C SER A 136 -5.91 -1.67 -5.16
N GLY A 137 -4.87 -1.40 -4.38
CA GLY A 137 -4.93 -1.38 -2.91
C GLY A 137 -4.97 -2.77 -2.25
N ASN A 138 -5.01 -3.86 -3.03
CA ASN A 138 -4.88 -5.20 -2.47
C ASN A 138 -3.45 -5.43 -1.98
N PHE A 139 -3.29 -6.03 -0.80
CA PHE A 139 -1.96 -6.31 -0.25
C PHE A 139 -1.95 -7.60 0.55
N THR A 140 -0.76 -8.19 0.68
CA THR A 140 -0.46 -9.21 1.68
C THR A 140 0.66 -8.67 2.55
N ALA A 141 0.57 -8.88 3.85
CA ALA A 141 1.62 -8.50 4.78
C ALA A 141 1.81 -9.56 5.86
N VAL A 142 3.03 -9.63 6.35
CA VAL A 142 3.39 -10.38 7.56
C VAL A 142 3.81 -9.35 8.60
N MET A 143 3.27 -9.46 9.81
CA MET A 143 3.50 -8.51 10.88
C MET A 143 4.05 -9.23 12.11
N LEU A 144 5.12 -8.70 12.68
CA LEU A 144 5.63 -9.08 13.99
C LEU A 144 5.15 -8.03 14.99
N GLY A 145 4.43 -8.48 16.03
CA GLY A 145 3.81 -7.60 17.02
C GLY A 145 4.22 -7.92 18.45
N TYR A 146 4.08 -6.93 19.32
CA TYR A 146 4.15 -7.08 20.77
C TYR A 146 2.89 -6.48 21.39
N THR A 147 2.25 -7.22 22.28
CA THR A 147 1.03 -6.79 22.97
C THR A 147 1.25 -6.79 24.48
N TYR A 148 0.86 -5.68 25.13
CA TYR A 148 0.82 -5.53 26.57
C TYR A 148 -0.60 -5.24 27.04
N ARG A 149 -1.13 -6.04 27.96
CA ARG A 149 -2.45 -5.81 28.56
C ARG A 149 -2.32 -4.89 29.78
N LEU A 150 -2.87 -3.67 29.66
CA LEU A 150 -3.03 -2.72 30.77
C LEU A 150 -4.09 -3.23 31.76
N LYS A 151 -3.90 -2.90 33.05
CA LYS A 151 -4.81 -3.22 34.16
C LYS A 151 -5.83 -2.11 34.34
#